data_AF-R9KFD8-F1
#
_entry.id   AF-R9KFD8-F1
#
_cell.length_a   1.000
_cell.length_b   1.000
_cell.length_c   1.000
_cell.angle_alpha   90.00
_cell.angle_beta   90.00
_cell.angle_gamma   90.00
#
_symmetry.space_group_name_H-M   'P 1'
#
loop_
_entity.id
_entity.type
_entity.pdbx_description
1 polymer ?
#
loop_
_entity_poly.entity_id
_entity_poly.type
_entity_poly.pdbx_seq_one_letter_code
_entity_poly.pdbx_strand_id
1 'polypeptide(L)'
;MVSFLPSNVSWDSRYEAVETVRQSTVKYMEELEAELSSMPGYKEPENVKREKESLKSRTDPECGYIHQARKKGLGYLTEMTVDTSHGIITGVDCYPANRRESDIILEHLKGQPCKYQEIGLDGGYDIGAVHRGLELLGVQGYTAIREYQNNAMKKGFCYEEETDRFVCRQGEYLAFQKLIYKTSTQNYYRLYSRSKKQCKNCPDFPLFHSLVLFYNNIDRSQNAHISQSSYDK
;
A
#
# COMPACT_ATOMS: atom_id res chain seq x y z
N MET A 1 13.98 7.61 -0.11
CA MET A 1 14.95 7.20 0.93
C MET A 1 14.50 7.80 2.24
N VAL A 2 14.43 7.02 3.32
CA VAL A 2 13.93 7.53 4.62
C VAL A 2 14.95 7.54 5.72
N SER A 3 15.21 8.73 6.26
CA SER A 3 16.08 8.94 7.42
C SER A 3 15.27 9.34 8.65
N PHE A 4 15.71 8.94 9.84
CA PHE A 4 15.13 9.41 11.09
C PHE A 4 15.90 10.64 11.58
N LEU A 5 15.17 11.73 11.81
CA LEU A 5 15.67 12.97 12.34
C LEU A 5 15.18 13.10 13.80
N PRO A 6 16.03 12.82 14.81
CA PRO A 6 15.63 12.92 16.20
C PRO A 6 15.31 14.38 16.56
N SER A 7 14.21 14.60 17.30
CA SER A 7 13.91 15.93 17.80
C SER A 7 14.80 16.26 18.99
N ASN A 8 15.28 17.50 19.05
CA ASN A 8 16.08 18.00 20.17
C ASN A 8 15.16 18.41 21.34
N VAL A 9 14.47 17.43 21.91
CA VAL A 9 13.48 17.65 22.98
C VAL A 9 14.08 17.39 24.36
N SER A 10 13.76 18.28 25.30
CA SER A 10 14.13 18.11 26.72
C SER A 10 13.55 16.80 27.25
N TRP A 11 14.33 16.07 28.06
CA TRP A 11 13.87 14.84 28.74
C TRP A 11 12.63 15.11 29.60
N ASP A 12 12.62 16.23 30.33
CA ASP A 12 11.52 16.61 31.22
C ASP A 12 10.26 17.07 30.47
N SER A 13 10.39 17.35 29.16
CA SER A 13 9.25 17.75 28.33
C SER A 13 8.42 16.59 27.82
N ARG A 14 8.87 15.35 28.04
CA ARG A 14 8.21 14.14 27.54
C ARG A 14 7.08 13.72 28.47
N TYR A 15 5.98 13.29 27.89
CA TYR A 15 4.85 12.76 28.65
C TYR A 15 4.11 11.71 27.85
N GLU A 16 3.51 10.77 28.55
CA GLU A 16 2.59 9.81 27.96
C GLU A 16 1.25 10.49 27.74
N ALA A 17 0.72 10.36 26.52
CA ALA A 17 -0.58 10.85 26.14
C ALA A 17 -1.42 9.70 25.63
N VAL A 18 -2.63 9.58 26.15
CA VAL A 18 -3.69 8.76 25.55
C VAL A 18 -4.52 9.69 24.68
N GLU A 19 -4.48 9.47 23.37
CA GLU A 19 -5.29 10.26 22.46
C GLU A 19 -6.31 9.39 21.74
N THR A 20 -7.51 9.95 21.60
CA THR A 20 -8.52 9.38 20.72
C THR A 20 -8.17 9.72 19.28
N VAL A 21 -7.44 8.82 18.62
CA VAL A 21 -7.10 8.94 17.21
C VAL A 21 -8.29 8.44 16.39
N ARG A 22 -8.65 9.20 15.35
CA ARG A 22 -9.57 8.72 14.32
C ARG A 22 -8.80 7.73 13.46
N GLN A 23 -9.11 6.46 13.61
CA GLN A 23 -8.67 5.46 12.67
C GLN A 23 -9.57 5.60 11.44
N SER A 24 -9.00 6.08 10.33
CA SER A 24 -9.61 6.09 9.01
C SER A 24 -8.72 5.33 8.02
N THR A 25 -9.26 5.03 6.84
CA THR A 25 -8.42 4.65 5.71
C THR A 25 -7.38 5.74 5.45
N VAL A 26 -6.16 5.32 5.09
CA VAL A 26 -5.11 6.24 4.67
C VAL A 26 -5.58 7.00 3.44
N LYS A 27 -5.47 8.32 3.51
CA LYS A 27 -5.64 9.20 2.35
C LYS A 27 -4.29 9.29 1.65
N TYR A 28 -4.27 8.93 0.37
CA TYR A 28 -3.04 8.95 -0.44
C TYR A 28 -3.06 10.11 -1.44
N MET A 29 -4.07 10.16 -2.31
CA MET A 29 -4.27 11.21 -3.31
C MET A 29 -5.76 11.28 -3.69
N GLU A 30 -6.24 12.45 -4.13
CA GLU A 30 -7.63 12.66 -4.56
C GLU A 30 -8.03 11.74 -5.73
N GLU A 31 -7.13 11.52 -6.69
CA GLU A 31 -7.37 10.66 -7.85
C GLU A 31 -7.62 9.21 -7.43
N LEU A 32 -6.88 8.73 -6.44
CA LEU A 32 -7.01 7.37 -5.91
C LEU A 32 -8.32 7.21 -5.13
N GLU A 33 -8.71 8.23 -4.36
CA GLU A 33 -9.99 8.26 -3.65
C GLU A 33 -11.17 8.29 -4.63
N ALA A 34 -11.09 9.11 -5.68
CA ALA A 34 -12.11 9.20 -6.73
C ALA A 34 -12.28 7.85 -7.45
N GLU A 35 -11.17 7.22 -7.87
CA GLU A 35 -11.23 5.89 -8.49
C GLU A 35 -11.88 4.86 -7.56
N LEU A 36 -11.42 4.78 -6.30
CA LEU A 36 -11.92 3.82 -5.33
C LEU A 36 -13.43 4.02 -5.05
N SER A 37 -13.88 5.27 -4.97
CA SER A 37 -15.29 5.62 -4.74
C SER A 37 -16.21 5.23 -5.89
N SER A 38 -15.67 5.17 -7.11
CA SER A 38 -16.40 4.76 -8.32
C SER A 38 -16.55 3.24 -8.46
N MET A 39 -15.77 2.46 -7.72
CA MET A 39 -15.75 1.01 -7.83
C MET A 39 -17.00 0.36 -7.20
N PRO A 40 -17.54 -0.72 -7.81
CA PRO A 40 -18.67 -1.44 -7.24
C PRO A 40 -18.34 -1.99 -5.85
N GLY A 41 -19.27 -1.85 -4.91
CA GLY A 41 -19.10 -2.33 -3.52
C GLY A 41 -18.25 -1.42 -2.64
N TYR A 42 -17.84 -0.24 -3.11
CA TYR A 42 -17.30 0.80 -2.25
C TYR A 42 -18.27 1.12 -1.10
N LYS A 43 -17.69 1.40 0.06
CA LYS A 43 -18.40 1.83 1.27
C LYS A 43 -17.55 2.88 1.94
N GLU A 44 -18.10 4.03 2.29
CA GLU A 44 -17.32 5.06 2.97
C GLU A 44 -16.71 4.51 4.28
N PRO A 45 -15.42 4.73 4.55
CA PRO A 45 -14.78 4.25 5.77
C PRO A 45 -15.44 4.88 7.00
N GLU A 46 -15.86 4.03 7.94
CA GLU A 46 -16.32 4.51 9.24
C GLU A 46 -15.14 5.12 10.01
N ASN A 47 -15.38 6.30 10.59
CA ASN A 47 -14.44 6.93 11.51
C ASN A 47 -14.48 6.20 12.85
N VAL A 48 -13.62 5.20 13.01
CA VAL A 48 -13.51 4.45 14.27
C VAL A 48 -12.57 5.21 15.20
N LYS A 49 -13.09 5.63 16.35
CA LYS A 49 -12.27 6.20 17.42
C LYS A 49 -11.50 5.08 18.10
N ARG A 50 -10.17 5.19 18.16
CA ARG A 50 -9.32 4.33 18.97
C ARG A 50 -8.45 5.15 19.88
N GLU A 51 -8.29 4.67 21.11
CA GLU A 51 -7.30 5.22 22.01
C GLU A 51 -5.93 4.68 21.63
N LYS A 52 -4.96 5.58 21.49
CA LYS A 52 -3.56 5.25 21.24
C LYS A 52 -2.71 5.92 22.30
N GLU A 53 -2.00 5.11 23.06
CA GLU A 53 -0.92 5.57 23.91
C GLU A 53 0.29 5.93 23.05
N SER A 54 0.84 7.11 23.27
CA SER A 54 2.06 7.55 22.63
C SER A 54 2.85 8.48 23.53
N LEU A 55 4.18 8.42 23.41
CA LEU A 55 5.05 9.41 24.02
C LEU A 55 4.98 10.69 23.17
N LYS A 56 4.84 11.84 23.84
CA LYS A 56 4.81 13.17 23.21
C LYS A 56 5.80 14.12 23.85
N SER A 57 6.03 15.27 23.21
CA SER A 57 6.84 16.36 23.73
C SER A 57 6.01 17.63 23.92
N ARG A 58 6.19 18.32 25.04
CA ARG A 58 5.64 19.67 25.26
C ARG A 58 6.44 20.75 24.53
N THR A 59 7.72 20.50 24.26
CA THR A 59 8.62 21.46 23.61
C THR A 59 8.55 21.38 22.09
N ASP A 60 8.14 20.23 21.56
CA ASP A 60 7.92 19.98 20.13
C ASP A 60 6.66 19.11 19.95
N PRO A 61 5.46 19.71 19.97
CA PRO A 61 4.20 18.96 19.88
C PRO A 61 3.99 18.24 18.54
N GLU A 62 4.69 18.66 17.48
CA GLU A 62 4.55 18.14 16.13
C GLU A 62 5.39 16.87 15.92
N CYS A 63 6.40 16.60 16.74
CA CYS A 63 7.21 15.40 16.58
C CYS A 63 6.42 14.12 16.90
N GLY A 64 6.74 13.05 16.16
CA GLY A 64 6.16 11.73 16.36
C GLY A 64 7.11 10.82 17.15
N TYR A 65 6.56 9.93 17.96
CA TYR A 65 7.35 8.85 18.55
C TYR A 65 7.38 7.63 17.63
N ILE A 66 8.59 7.12 17.36
CA ILE A 66 8.83 5.89 16.60
C ILE A 66 9.46 4.82 17.50
N HIS A 67 9.06 3.57 17.28
CA HIS A 67 9.62 2.41 17.96
C HIS A 67 9.86 1.27 16.97
N GLN A 68 10.99 1.34 16.27
CA GLN A 68 11.47 0.32 15.34
C GLN A 68 12.87 -0.15 15.77
N ALA A 69 13.33 -1.30 15.25
CA ALA A 69 14.61 -1.90 15.65
C ALA A 69 15.82 -0.96 15.52
N ARG A 70 15.83 -0.07 14.52
CA ARG A 70 16.94 0.88 14.26
C ARG A 70 16.61 2.34 14.54
N LYS A 71 15.33 2.68 14.75
CA LYS A 71 14.84 4.06 14.92
C LYS A 71 13.94 4.08 16.16
N LYS A 72 14.40 4.71 17.24
CA LYS A 72 13.63 4.82 18.49
C LYS A 72 13.76 6.22 19.08
N GLY A 73 12.62 6.86 19.35
CA GLY A 73 12.60 8.18 19.98
C GLY A 73 11.55 9.11 19.39
N LEU A 74 11.50 10.33 19.93
CA LEU A 74 10.72 11.43 19.39
C LEU A 74 11.49 12.07 18.23
N GLY A 75 10.80 12.40 17.15
CA GLY A 75 11.40 13.04 16.00
C GLY A 75 10.53 12.99 14.75
N TYR A 76 11.22 13.07 13.63
CA TYR A 76 10.64 13.14 12.30
C TYR A 76 11.26 12.07 11.40
N LEU A 77 10.55 11.71 10.35
CA LEU A 77 11.09 10.97 9.23
C LEU A 77 11.24 11.93 8.06
N THR A 78 12.35 11.79 7.35
CA THR A 78 12.65 12.56 6.15
C THR A 78 12.55 11.65 4.94
N GLU A 79 11.58 11.91 4.06
CA GLU A 79 11.45 11.26 2.75
C GLU A 79 12.26 12.05 1.73
N MET A 80 13.04 11.36 0.91
CA MET A 80 13.90 11.99 -0.09
C MET A 80 13.86 11.23 -1.41
N THR A 81 13.73 11.98 -2.49
CA THR A 81 13.94 11.51 -3.86
C THR A 81 15.32 11.98 -4.35
N VAL A 82 16.03 11.09 -5.03
CA VAL A 82 17.39 11.31 -5.50
C VAL A 82 17.50 10.83 -6.94
N ASP A 83 18.05 11.67 -7.82
CA ASP A 83 18.48 11.27 -9.14
C ASP A 83 19.66 10.31 -9.01
N THR A 84 19.43 9.05 -9.36
CA THR A 84 20.42 7.98 -9.25
C THR A 84 21.59 8.14 -10.22
N SER A 85 21.43 8.92 -11.29
CA SER A 85 22.49 9.13 -12.29
C SER A 85 23.54 10.14 -11.83
N HIS A 86 23.11 11.16 -11.08
CA HIS A 86 23.97 12.28 -10.69
C HIS A 86 24.12 12.45 -9.18
N GLY A 87 23.35 11.71 -8.37
CA GLY A 87 23.33 11.83 -6.91
C GLY A 87 22.69 13.13 -6.40
N ILE A 88 21.83 13.76 -7.19
CA ILE A 88 21.19 15.03 -6.86
C ILE A 88 19.87 14.76 -6.12
N ILE A 89 19.68 15.39 -4.97
CA ILE A 89 18.40 15.36 -4.26
C ILE A 89 17.38 16.20 -5.06
N THR A 90 16.30 15.56 -5.49
CA THR A 90 15.25 16.19 -6.31
C THR A 90 14.03 16.61 -5.50
N GLY A 91 13.90 16.09 -4.26
CA GLY A 91 12.81 16.41 -3.36
C GLY A 91 13.08 15.93 -1.94
N VAL A 92 12.57 16.68 -0.95
CA VAL A 92 12.67 16.33 0.48
C VAL A 92 11.37 16.71 1.18
N ASP A 93 10.77 15.77 1.89
CA ASP A 93 9.69 16.03 2.84
C ASP A 93 10.08 15.58 4.24
N CYS A 94 9.54 16.26 5.25
CA CYS A 94 9.75 15.94 6.66
C CYS A 94 8.39 15.82 7.34
N TYR A 95 8.18 14.73 8.07
CA TYR A 95 6.90 14.45 8.72
C TYR A 95 7.07 13.73 10.06
N PRO A 96 6.07 13.79 10.96
CA PRO A 96 6.18 13.20 12.29
C PRO A 96 6.49 11.69 12.23
N ALA A 97 7.44 11.22 13.04
CA ALA A 97 7.96 9.84 12.92
C ALA A 97 6.98 8.71 13.30
N ASN A 98 5.77 9.06 13.74
CA ASN A 98 4.67 8.13 14.00
C ASN A 98 3.81 7.85 12.75
N ARG A 99 4.08 8.48 11.60
CA ARG A 99 3.49 8.17 10.29
C ARG A 99 4.35 7.18 9.51
N ARG A 100 3.74 6.48 8.56
CA ARG A 100 4.44 5.53 7.68
C ARG A 100 4.88 6.21 6.39
N GLU A 101 6.03 5.76 5.90
CA GLU A 101 6.62 6.19 4.61
C GLU A 101 5.65 5.98 3.44
N SER A 102 4.97 4.83 3.43
CA SER A 102 4.01 4.46 2.39
C SER A 102 2.82 5.42 2.27
N ASP A 103 2.48 6.12 3.35
CA ASP A 103 1.32 7.02 3.39
C ASP A 103 1.62 8.39 2.74
N ILE A 104 2.88 8.68 2.39
CA ILE A 104 3.34 10.03 2.01
C ILE A 104 3.99 10.04 0.63
N ILE A 105 4.58 8.93 0.18
CA ILE A 105 5.36 8.87 -1.08
C ILE A 105 4.61 9.41 -2.31
N LEU A 106 3.30 9.19 -2.41
CA LEU A 106 2.52 9.65 -3.56
C LEU A 106 2.33 11.17 -3.57
N GLU A 107 2.00 11.76 -2.43
CA GLU A 107 1.93 13.22 -2.27
C GLU A 107 3.32 13.84 -2.48
N HIS A 108 4.37 13.21 -1.93
CA HIS A 108 5.75 13.62 -2.11
C HIS A 108 6.08 13.77 -3.60
N LEU A 109 5.85 12.71 -4.39
CA LEU A 109 6.14 12.70 -5.83
C LEU A 109 5.29 13.69 -6.61
N LYS A 110 4.00 13.77 -6.31
CA LYS A 110 3.06 14.70 -6.97
C LYS A 110 3.43 16.16 -6.71
N GLY A 111 3.94 16.48 -5.52
CA GLY A 111 4.32 17.83 -5.12
C GLY A 111 5.66 18.31 -5.66
N GLN A 112 6.53 17.42 -6.17
CA GLN A 112 7.84 17.83 -6.67
C GLN A 112 7.74 18.51 -8.05
N PRO A 113 8.63 19.48 -8.34
CA PRO A 113 8.69 20.11 -9.66
C PRO A 113 9.22 19.16 -10.75
N CYS A 114 9.90 18.09 -10.35
CA CYS A 114 10.48 17.11 -11.27
C CYS A 114 9.41 16.13 -11.75
N LYS A 115 9.41 15.82 -13.05
CA LYS A 115 8.61 14.73 -13.61
C LYS A 115 9.41 13.43 -13.57
N TYR A 116 9.06 12.56 -12.64
CA TYR A 116 9.66 11.23 -12.55
C TYR A 116 9.11 10.32 -13.64
N GLN A 117 9.98 9.53 -14.28
CA GLN A 117 9.57 8.47 -15.21
C GLN A 117 9.62 7.11 -14.51
N GLU A 118 10.67 6.89 -13.72
CA GLU A 118 10.94 5.65 -13.00
C GLU A 118 11.31 5.98 -11.55
N ILE A 119 10.96 5.10 -10.61
CA ILE A 119 11.35 5.24 -9.21
C ILE A 119 11.67 3.90 -8.56
N GLY A 120 12.83 3.84 -7.90
CA GLY A 120 13.19 2.74 -7.00
C GLY A 120 12.72 3.01 -5.58
N LEU A 121 12.01 2.05 -4.99
CA LEU A 121 11.41 2.13 -3.65
C LEU A 121 11.84 0.92 -2.81
N ASP A 122 11.93 1.12 -1.50
CA ASP A 122 12.18 0.00 -0.57
C ASP A 122 10.92 -0.87 -0.34
N GLY A 123 11.09 -1.99 0.35
CA GLY A 123 9.98 -2.91 0.63
C GLY A 123 8.90 -2.34 1.57
N GLY A 124 9.17 -1.24 2.28
CA GLY A 124 8.19 -0.54 3.10
C GLY A 124 7.10 0.15 2.28
N TYR A 125 7.39 0.52 1.03
CA TYR A 125 6.42 1.12 0.10
C TYR A 125 5.66 0.08 -0.72
N ASP A 126 5.94 -1.21 -0.53
CA ASP A 126 5.35 -2.28 -1.30
C ASP A 126 3.92 -2.58 -0.85
N ILE A 127 3.05 -1.61 -1.13
CA ILE A 127 1.61 -1.63 -0.93
C ILE A 127 0.98 -1.15 -2.23
N GLY A 128 -0.05 -1.79 -2.74
CA GLY A 128 -0.58 -1.43 -4.07
C GLY A 128 -1.53 -0.25 -4.10
N ALA A 129 -1.75 0.44 -2.98
CA ALA A 129 -2.17 1.85 -3.05
C ALA A 129 -1.04 2.71 -3.64
N VAL A 130 0.22 2.47 -3.24
CA VAL A 130 1.39 3.14 -3.80
C VAL A 130 1.57 2.75 -5.26
N HIS A 131 1.57 1.47 -5.60
CA HIS A 131 1.73 1.06 -7.01
C HIS A 131 0.64 1.65 -7.93
N ARG A 132 -0.63 1.61 -7.52
CA ARG A 132 -1.68 2.28 -8.30
C ARG A 132 -1.48 3.79 -8.39
N GLY A 133 -1.09 4.42 -7.29
CA GLY A 133 -0.80 5.84 -7.29
C GLY A 133 0.34 6.20 -8.25
N LEU A 134 1.37 5.35 -8.36
CA LEU A 134 2.46 5.53 -9.32
C LEU A 134 1.94 5.43 -10.77
N GLU A 135 1.08 4.45 -11.08
CA GLU A 135 0.42 4.35 -12.40
C GLU A 135 -0.38 5.61 -12.73
N LEU A 136 -1.17 6.13 -11.78
CA LEU A 136 -1.95 7.36 -11.95
C LEU A 136 -1.06 8.59 -12.17
N LEU A 137 0.13 8.62 -11.56
CA LEU A 137 1.14 9.64 -11.77
C LEU A 137 1.94 9.44 -13.08
N GLY A 138 1.76 8.30 -13.77
CA GLY A 138 2.56 7.94 -14.94
C GLY A 138 4.02 7.62 -14.61
N VAL A 139 4.29 7.14 -13.39
CA VAL A 139 5.62 6.78 -12.89
C VAL A 139 5.72 5.26 -12.82
N GLN A 140 6.76 4.69 -13.42
CA GLN A 140 7.07 3.27 -13.31
C GLN A 140 7.78 3.00 -11.97
N GLY A 141 7.09 2.30 -11.06
CA GLY A 141 7.63 1.92 -9.75
C GLY A 141 8.39 0.60 -9.75
N TYR A 142 9.47 0.53 -8.98
CA TYR A 142 10.21 -0.70 -8.68
C TYR A 142 10.37 -0.86 -7.18
N THR A 143 9.77 -1.89 -6.59
CA THR A 143 9.96 -2.25 -5.17
C THR A 143 10.81 -3.52 -5.04
N ALA A 144 11.46 -3.68 -3.89
CA ALA A 144 12.14 -4.95 -3.59
C ALA A 144 11.12 -6.12 -3.63
N ILE A 145 11.46 -7.18 -4.36
CA ILE A 145 10.60 -8.36 -4.50
C ILE A 145 10.32 -8.95 -3.12
N ARG A 146 9.05 -9.02 -2.76
CA ARG A 146 8.55 -9.74 -1.60
C ARG A 146 7.71 -10.93 -2.06
N GLU A 147 7.99 -12.11 -1.53
CA GLU A 147 7.14 -13.27 -1.76
C GLU A 147 5.82 -13.09 -1.01
N TYR A 148 4.80 -12.64 -1.73
CA TYR A 148 3.45 -12.60 -1.19
C TYR A 148 2.79 -13.97 -1.29
N GLN A 149 2.18 -14.39 -0.19
CA GLN A 149 1.34 -15.56 -0.17
C GLN A 149 -0.02 -15.25 -0.81
N ASN A 150 -0.04 -15.03 -2.13
CA ASN A 150 -1.30 -14.88 -2.83
C ASN A 150 -1.99 -16.26 -2.94
N ASN A 151 -3.14 -16.38 -2.26
CA ASN A 151 -3.92 -17.62 -2.23
C ASN A 151 -4.42 -18.05 -3.61
N ALA A 152 -4.63 -17.14 -4.58
CA ALA A 152 -5.00 -17.52 -5.95
C ALA A 152 -3.81 -18.14 -6.70
N MET A 153 -2.64 -17.50 -6.66
CA MET A 153 -1.42 -17.99 -7.30
C MET A 153 -1.00 -19.35 -6.72
N LYS A 154 -1.06 -19.51 -5.39
CA LYS A 154 -0.84 -20.81 -4.71
C LYS A 154 -1.79 -21.92 -5.19
N LYS A 155 -3.01 -21.55 -5.58
CA LYS A 155 -4.02 -22.48 -6.13
C LYS A 155 -3.88 -22.67 -7.64
N GLY A 156 -2.85 -22.10 -8.27
CA GLY A 156 -2.55 -22.27 -9.69
C GLY A 156 -3.33 -21.35 -10.63
N PHE A 157 -3.88 -20.25 -10.13
CA PHE A 157 -4.40 -19.19 -10.99
C PHE A 157 -3.26 -18.29 -11.47
N CYS A 158 -3.39 -17.78 -12.69
CA CYS A 158 -2.59 -16.71 -13.27
C CYS A 158 -3.44 -15.44 -13.32
N TYR A 159 -2.84 -14.26 -13.24
CA TYR A 159 -3.56 -13.00 -13.40
C TYR A 159 -3.31 -12.40 -14.79
N GLU A 160 -4.39 -11.99 -15.46
CA GLU A 160 -4.35 -11.27 -16.72
C GLU A 160 -4.70 -9.79 -16.48
N GLU A 161 -3.69 -8.93 -16.60
CA GLU A 161 -3.81 -7.50 -16.32
C GLU A 161 -4.71 -6.76 -17.31
N GLU A 162 -4.57 -7.06 -18.61
CA GLU A 162 -5.32 -6.43 -19.70
C GLU A 162 -6.84 -6.53 -19.52
N THR A 163 -7.29 -7.61 -18.88
CA THR A 163 -8.71 -7.93 -18.71
C THR A 163 -9.14 -8.01 -17.25
N ASP A 164 -8.25 -7.67 -16.33
CA ASP A 164 -8.47 -7.65 -14.87
C ASP A 164 -9.17 -8.91 -14.34
N ARG A 165 -8.57 -10.07 -14.60
CA ARG A 165 -9.15 -11.38 -14.23
C ARG A 165 -8.09 -12.39 -13.82
N PHE A 166 -8.50 -13.36 -13.01
CA PHE A 166 -7.68 -14.53 -12.71
C PHE A 166 -8.09 -15.70 -13.58
N VAL A 167 -7.15 -16.29 -14.30
CA VAL A 167 -7.35 -17.46 -15.15
C VAL A 167 -6.79 -18.69 -14.48
N CYS A 168 -7.55 -19.77 -14.47
CA CYS A 168 -7.08 -21.04 -13.92
C CYS A 168 -6.37 -21.90 -14.96
N ARG A 169 -5.87 -23.06 -14.52
CA ARG A 169 -5.21 -24.06 -15.37
C ARG A 169 -6.09 -24.61 -16.49
N GLN A 170 -7.41 -24.54 -16.35
CA GLN A 170 -8.38 -24.96 -17.37
C GLN A 170 -8.75 -23.83 -18.35
N GLY A 171 -8.16 -22.63 -18.23
CA GLY A 171 -8.47 -21.48 -19.06
C GLY A 171 -9.74 -20.73 -18.67
N GLU A 172 -10.41 -21.14 -17.60
CA GLU A 172 -11.58 -20.46 -17.07
C GLU A 172 -11.19 -19.30 -16.16
N TYR A 173 -11.99 -18.23 -16.13
CA TYR A 173 -11.61 -16.99 -15.45
C TYR A 173 -12.55 -16.55 -14.32
N LEU A 174 -11.98 -15.89 -13.32
CA LEU A 174 -12.66 -15.16 -12.26
C LEU A 174 -12.54 -13.67 -12.54
N ALA A 175 -13.66 -13.02 -12.84
CA ALA A 175 -13.69 -11.59 -13.08
C ALA A 175 -13.85 -10.81 -11.78
N PHE A 176 -13.30 -9.60 -11.74
CA PHE A 176 -13.58 -8.64 -10.66
C PHE A 176 -15.10 -8.42 -10.54
N GLN A 177 -15.60 -8.47 -9.31
CA GLN A 177 -17.03 -8.26 -9.03
C GLN A 177 -17.27 -6.96 -8.28
N LYS A 178 -16.56 -6.80 -7.17
CA LYS A 178 -16.75 -5.67 -6.25
C LYS A 178 -15.61 -5.58 -5.24
N LEU A 179 -15.56 -4.43 -4.57
CA LEU A 179 -14.81 -4.25 -3.35
C LEU A 179 -15.55 -4.86 -2.14
N ILE A 180 -14.75 -5.33 -1.19
CA ILE A 180 -15.17 -5.75 0.15
C ILE A 180 -14.41 -4.86 1.12
N TYR A 181 -15.12 -4.05 1.89
CA TYR A 181 -14.54 -3.27 2.98
C TYR A 181 -14.48 -4.11 4.27
N LYS A 182 -13.31 -4.17 4.91
CA LYS A 182 -13.13 -4.86 6.19
C LYS A 182 -12.88 -3.84 7.30
N THR A 183 -13.87 -3.64 8.14
CA THR A 183 -13.83 -2.66 9.23
C THR A 183 -12.69 -2.92 10.23
N SER A 184 -12.32 -4.19 10.47
CA SER A 184 -11.27 -4.51 11.46
C SER A 184 -9.87 -4.06 11.06
N THR A 185 -9.58 -4.00 9.76
CA THR A 185 -8.31 -3.52 9.21
C THR A 185 -8.43 -2.18 8.51
N GLN A 186 -9.65 -1.67 8.34
CA GLN A 186 -9.99 -0.46 7.56
C GLN A 186 -9.42 -0.46 6.15
N ASN A 187 -9.58 -1.60 5.49
CA ASN A 187 -8.99 -1.87 4.18
C ASN A 187 -10.07 -2.33 3.20
N TYR A 188 -9.88 -2.03 1.93
CA TYR A 188 -10.68 -2.59 0.84
C TYR A 188 -9.99 -3.81 0.25
N TYR A 189 -10.79 -4.74 -0.27
CA TYR A 189 -10.36 -5.99 -0.88
C TYR A 189 -11.11 -6.20 -2.18
N ARG A 190 -10.41 -6.63 -3.24
CA ARG A 190 -11.05 -6.99 -4.52
C ARG A 190 -11.59 -8.41 -4.46
N LEU A 191 -12.88 -8.58 -4.74
CA LEU A 191 -13.50 -9.89 -4.90
C LEU A 191 -13.46 -10.31 -6.38
N TYR A 192 -12.79 -11.43 -6.65
CA TYR A 192 -12.84 -12.09 -7.96
C TYR A 192 -13.64 -13.38 -7.82
N SER A 193 -14.68 -13.52 -8.62
CA SER A 193 -15.51 -14.72 -8.56
C SER A 193 -16.21 -15.02 -9.87
N ARG A 194 -16.83 -16.19 -9.90
CA ARG A 194 -17.62 -16.69 -11.01
C ARG A 194 -18.81 -17.50 -10.48
N SER A 195 -19.84 -17.66 -11.31
CA SER A 195 -21.00 -18.50 -10.98
C SER A 195 -20.62 -19.96 -10.75
N LYS A 196 -21.07 -20.56 -9.64
CA LYS A 196 -20.93 -22.01 -9.36
C LYS A 196 -21.35 -22.87 -10.54
N LYS A 197 -22.43 -22.48 -11.22
CA LYS A 197 -23.04 -23.27 -12.29
C LYS A 197 -22.05 -23.53 -13.44
N GLN A 198 -21.11 -22.60 -13.67
CA GLN A 198 -20.15 -22.67 -14.75
C GLN A 198 -18.98 -23.63 -14.48
N CYS A 199 -18.72 -23.99 -13.21
CA CYS A 199 -17.64 -24.91 -12.84
C CYS A 199 -18.14 -26.22 -12.22
N LYS A 200 -19.45 -26.51 -12.23
CA LYS A 200 -20.05 -27.66 -11.52
C LYS A 200 -19.40 -29.02 -11.85
N ASN A 201 -18.89 -29.18 -13.06
CA ASN A 201 -18.27 -30.41 -13.54
C ASN A 201 -16.73 -30.31 -13.60
N CYS A 202 -16.14 -29.24 -13.05
CA CYS A 202 -14.70 -29.05 -13.02
C CYS A 202 -14.09 -29.98 -11.96
N PRO A 203 -13.04 -30.76 -12.28
CA PRO A 203 -12.38 -31.63 -11.30
C PRO A 203 -11.80 -30.83 -10.12
N ASP A 204 -11.47 -29.56 -10.34
CA ASP A 204 -10.91 -28.68 -9.33
C ASP A 204 -11.98 -27.81 -8.62
N PHE A 205 -13.28 -28.02 -8.86
CA PHE A 205 -14.40 -27.19 -8.38
C PHE A 205 -14.30 -26.61 -6.94
N PRO A 206 -13.82 -27.34 -5.90
CA PRO A 206 -13.63 -26.79 -4.55
C PRO A 206 -12.70 -25.56 -4.50
N LEU A 207 -11.76 -25.45 -5.44
CA LEU A 207 -10.81 -24.34 -5.55
C LEU A 207 -11.41 -23.09 -6.24
N PHE A 208 -12.57 -23.22 -6.90
CA PHE A 208 -13.08 -22.26 -7.88
C PHE A 208 -14.24 -21.37 -7.43
N HIS A 209 -14.88 -21.66 -6.30
CA HIS A 209 -16.19 -21.06 -6.04
C HIS A 209 -16.11 -19.55 -5.67
N SER A 210 -15.05 -19.09 -5.04
CA SER A 210 -14.82 -17.67 -4.81
C SER A 210 -13.39 -17.46 -4.34
N LEU A 211 -12.69 -16.53 -4.97
CA LEU A 211 -11.41 -16.06 -4.47
C LEU A 211 -11.60 -14.62 -3.99
N VAL A 212 -11.80 -14.49 -2.67
CA VAL A 212 -11.54 -13.21 -2.01
C VAL A 212 -10.04 -13.04 -2.04
N LEU A 213 -9.57 -12.10 -2.85
CA LEU A 213 -8.16 -11.80 -2.90
C LEU A 213 -7.86 -10.74 -1.86
N PHE A 214 -7.03 -11.13 -0.91
CA PHE A 214 -6.66 -10.32 0.22
C PHE A 214 -5.67 -9.26 -0.24
N TYR A 215 -6.14 -8.12 -0.73
CA TYR A 215 -5.26 -6.98 -0.92
C TYR A 215 -5.90 -5.61 -0.72
N ASN A 216 -5.08 -4.72 -0.14
CA ASN A 216 -5.25 -3.29 0.03
C ASN A 216 -5.04 -2.46 -1.27
N ASN A 217 -5.15 -3.10 -2.44
CA ASN A 217 -4.55 -2.62 -3.68
C ASN A 217 -5.62 -2.29 -4.72
N ILE A 218 -5.52 -1.09 -5.28
CA ILE A 218 -6.23 -0.64 -6.47
C ILE A 218 -5.43 -1.03 -7.74
N ASP A 219 -4.17 -1.45 -7.55
CA ASP A 219 -3.28 -1.93 -8.60
C ASP A 219 -3.64 -3.35 -9.07
N ARG A 220 -3.70 -3.48 -10.40
CA ARG A 220 -3.98 -4.70 -11.16
C ARG A 220 -2.74 -5.60 -11.25
N SER A 221 -1.56 -5.02 -11.46
CA SER A 221 -0.32 -5.67 -11.93
C SER A 221 0.46 -6.50 -10.90
N GLN A 222 0.31 -6.25 -9.58
CA GLN A 222 1.04 -7.02 -8.54
C GLN A 222 0.77 -8.54 -8.54
N ASN A 223 -0.28 -9.00 -9.22
CA ASN A 223 -0.54 -10.43 -9.37
C ASN A 223 0.28 -11.09 -10.49
N ALA A 224 0.96 -10.31 -11.34
CA ALA A 224 1.77 -10.78 -12.46
C ALA A 224 3.26 -10.93 -12.10
N HIS A 225 3.76 -10.22 -11.09
CA HIS A 225 5.16 -10.32 -10.64
C HIS A 225 5.44 -11.56 -9.77
N ILE A 226 4.97 -12.73 -10.21
CA ILE A 226 5.54 -14.04 -9.85
C ILE A 226 5.50 -14.92 -11.11
N SER A 227 6.23 -14.53 -12.15
CA SER A 227 6.80 -15.44 -13.15
C SER A 227 7.52 -14.66 -14.25
N GLN A 228 8.77 -14.24 -14.01
CA GLN A 228 9.81 -14.12 -15.05
C GLN A 228 11.13 -13.70 -14.41
N SER A 229 11.81 -14.68 -13.81
CA SER A 229 13.27 -14.70 -13.73
C SER A 229 13.73 -16.15 -13.82
N SER A 230 13.34 -16.80 -14.91
CA SER A 230 14.20 -17.81 -15.55
C SER A 230 14.74 -17.12 -16.79
N TYR A 231 15.78 -16.30 -16.60
CA TYR A 231 16.68 -15.99 -17.71
C TYR A 231 17.65 -17.15 -17.82
N ASP A 232 17.53 -17.85 -18.94
CA ASP A 232 18.61 -18.65 -19.50
C ASP A 232 19.91 -17.84 -19.51
N LYS A 233 20.89 -18.28 -18.72
CA LYS A 233 22.27 -18.59 -19.14
C LYS A 233 23.10 -19.09 -17.96
#